data_AF-A0AAN6RWI2-F1
#
_entry.id   AF-A0AAN6RWI2-F1
#
_cell.length_a   1.000
_cell.length_b   1.000
_cell.length_c   1.000
_cell.angle_alpha   90.00
_cell.angle_beta   90.00
_cell.angle_gamma   90.00
#
_symmetry.space_group_name_H-M   'P 1'
#
loop_
_entity.id
_entity.type
_entity.pdbx_description
1 polymer ?
#
loop_
_entity_poly.entity_id
_entity_poly.type
_entity_poly.pdbx_seq_one_letter_code
_entity_poly.pdbx_strand_id
1 'polypeptide(L)' 'MARVKPLTNPHRRHHRRTSLTRFHLPRDQGWPTWPAPYSQHAHYGPLAGVPGRLGAWLARTVEDPEQAIFII' A
#
# COMPACT_ATOMS: atom_id res chain seq x y z
N MET A 1 -7.61 31.98 -38.70
CA MET A 1 -6.79 31.73 -37.50
C MET A 1 -7.40 30.55 -36.74
N ALA A 2 -6.65 29.46 -36.53
CA ALA A 2 -7.16 28.26 -35.86
C ALA A 2 -7.03 28.39 -34.33
N ARG A 3 -8.13 28.22 -33.61
CA ARG A 3 -8.15 28.21 -32.13
C ARG A 3 -7.61 26.87 -31.63
N VAL A 4 -6.36 26.84 -31.22
CA VAL A 4 -5.76 25.66 -30.58
C VAL A 4 -6.31 25.59 -29.16
N LYS A 5 -7.08 24.53 -28.84
CA LYS A 5 -7.43 24.22 -27.45
C LYS A 5 -6.13 23.79 -26.77
N PRO A 6 -5.70 24.43 -25.66
CA PRO A 6 -4.62 23.86 -24.87
C PRO A 6 -5.05 22.46 -24.46
N LEU A 7 -4.25 21.44 -24.78
CA LEU A 7 -4.40 20.15 -24.15
C LEU A 7 -4.09 20.38 -22.67
N THR A 8 -5.14 20.56 -21.86
CA THR A 8 -5.02 20.50 -20.41
C THR A 8 -4.60 19.07 -20.11
N ASN A 9 -3.29 18.81 -20.08
CA ASN A 9 -2.75 17.47 -19.96
C ASN A 9 -3.20 16.90 -18.60
N PRO A 10 -4.19 15.99 -18.56
CA PRO A 10 -4.68 15.45 -17.29
C PRO A 10 -3.75 14.34 -16.77
N HIS A 11 -2.64 14.07 -17.48
CA HIS A 11 -1.66 13.04 -17.18
C HIS A 11 -0.62 13.41 -16.11
N ARG A 12 -1.02 14.15 -15.07
CA ARG A 12 -0.38 14.01 -13.74
C ARG A 12 -1.15 13.03 -12.85
N ARG A 13 -1.86 12.07 -13.45
CA ARG A 13 -2.05 10.76 -12.81
C ARG A 13 -0.70 10.05 -12.85
N HIS A 14 0.15 10.29 -11.86
CA HIS A 14 1.22 9.34 -11.53
C HIS A 14 0.60 7.94 -11.60
N HIS A 15 1.21 7.01 -12.34
CA HIS A 15 0.74 5.63 -12.46
C HIS A 15 0.72 4.98 -11.07
N ARG A 16 -0.34 5.24 -10.30
CA ARG A 16 -0.54 4.70 -8.97
C ARG A 16 -0.69 3.20 -9.14
N ARG A 17 0.26 2.45 -8.60
CA ARG A 17 0.22 1.00 -8.52
C ARG A 17 -0.25 0.64 -7.12
N THR A 18 -1.17 -0.29 -7.05
CA THR A 18 -1.60 -0.90 -5.78
C THR A 18 -1.08 -2.33 -5.77
N SER A 19 -0.39 -2.70 -4.70
CA SER A 19 0.08 -4.07 -4.49
C SER A 19 -0.78 -4.74 -3.40
N LEU A 20 -1.19 -5.98 -3.67
CA LEU A 20 -1.99 -6.79 -2.75
C LEU A 20 -1.23 -8.07 -2.44
N THR A 21 -0.95 -8.32 -1.17
CA THR A 21 -0.26 -9.53 -0.72
C THR A 21 -1.14 -10.26 0.27
N ARG A 22 -1.53 -11.49 -0.05
CA ARG A 22 -2.28 -12.38 0.85
C ARG A 22 -1.31 -13.23 1.67
N PHE A 23 -1.60 -13.40 2.96
CA PHE A 23 -0.77 -14.18 3.85
C PHE A 23 -1.56 -14.65 5.08
N HIS A 24 -1.07 -15.70 5.73
CA HIS A 24 -1.59 -16.12 7.03
C HIS A 24 -1.09 -15.18 8.12
N LEU A 25 -2.00 -14.74 8.99
CA LEU A 25 -1.74 -13.86 10.11
C LEU A 25 -2.61 -14.30 11.29
N PRO A 26 -2.04 -14.79 12.40
CA PRO A 26 -2.80 -15.21 13.57
C PRO A 26 -3.83 -14.16 13.99
N ARG A 27 -5.01 -14.62 14.44
CA ARG A 27 -6.14 -13.75 14.76
C ARG A 27 -5.80 -12.69 15.82
N ASP A 28 -5.02 -13.07 16.82
CA ASP A 28 -4.64 -12.20 17.94
C ASP A 28 -3.48 -11.25 17.59
N GLN A 29 -2.82 -11.46 16.44
CA GLN A 29 -1.76 -10.59 15.98
C GLN A 29 -2.34 -9.34 15.31
N GLY A 30 -1.79 -8.16 15.57
CA GLY A 30 -2.25 -6.92 14.92
C GLY A 30 -1.68 -6.78 13.51
N TRP A 31 -0.71 -5.88 13.36
CA TRP A 31 0.09 -5.75 12.14
C TRP A 31 1.16 -6.84 12.05
N PRO A 32 1.62 -7.20 10.83
CA PRO A 32 2.75 -8.09 10.66
C PRO A 32 3.98 -7.54 11.41
N THR A 33 4.65 -8.42 12.12
CA THR A 33 5.90 -8.10 12.82
C THR A 33 7.06 -8.40 11.89
N TRP A 34 7.91 -7.41 11.65
CA TRP A 34 9.09 -7.59 10.81
C TRP A 34 10.32 -7.85 11.67
N PRO A 35 11.27 -8.68 11.20
CA PRO A 35 12.45 -9.06 11.98
C PRO A 35 13.45 -7.91 12.20
N ALA A 36 13.38 -6.82 11.41
CA ALA A 36 14.26 -5.68 11.56
C ALA A 36 13.60 -4.53 12.36
N PRO A 37 14.37 -3.79 13.18
CA PRO A 37 13.86 -2.67 13.95
C PRO A 37 13.65 -1.45 13.05
N TYR A 38 12.49 -1.40 12.39
CA TYR A 38 12.06 -0.23 11.64
C TYR A 38 11.49 0.81 12.62
N SER A 39 12.30 1.79 12.99
CA SER A 39 12.01 2.80 14.02
C SER A 39 10.93 3.82 13.62
N GLN A 40 10.76 4.06 12.32
CA GLN A 40 9.67 4.89 11.78
C GLN A 40 8.82 4.04 10.86
N HIS A 41 7.60 3.78 11.31
CA HIS A 41 6.58 3.01 10.59
C HIS A 41 6.92 1.51 10.43
N ALA A 42 7.05 0.84 11.57
CA ALA A 42 7.34 -0.59 11.67
C ALA A 42 6.51 -1.45 10.71
N HIS A 43 5.24 -1.13 10.51
CA HIS A 43 4.34 -1.90 9.64
C HIS A 43 4.69 -1.89 8.15
N TYR A 44 5.42 -0.89 7.62
CA TYR A 44 5.87 -0.92 6.23
C TYR A 44 7.09 -1.81 6.01
N GLY A 45 7.77 -2.21 7.09
CA GLY A 45 8.92 -3.07 7.02
C GLY A 45 9.97 -2.56 6.01
N PRO A 46 10.36 -3.38 5.01
CA PRO A 46 11.31 -3.00 3.97
C PRO A 46 10.92 -1.76 3.16
N LEU A 47 9.64 -1.38 3.15
CA LEU A 47 9.13 -0.24 2.39
C LEU A 47 9.21 1.08 3.16
N ALA A 48 9.71 1.09 4.40
CA ALA A 48 9.74 2.27 5.27
C ALA A 48 10.36 3.51 4.60
N GLY A 49 11.41 3.34 3.79
CA GLY A 49 12.14 4.42 3.11
C GLY A 49 11.90 4.56 1.61
N VAL A 50 10.91 3.86 1.03
CA VAL A 50 10.68 3.89 -0.44
C VAL A 50 9.93 5.18 -0.83
N PRO A 51 10.52 6.06 -1.67
CA PRO A 51 9.86 7.28 -2.14
C PRO A 51 8.60 6.98 -2.97
N GLY A 52 7.57 7.82 -2.83
CA GLY A 52 6.33 7.71 -3.60
C GLY A 52 5.29 6.73 -3.04
N ARG A 53 5.54 6.15 -1.86
CA ARG A 53 4.56 5.36 -1.11
C ARG A 53 3.42 6.24 -0.61
N LEU A 54 2.18 5.83 -0.88
CA LEU A 54 1.00 6.61 -0.51
C LEU A 54 0.36 6.16 0.81
N GLY A 55 0.40 4.87 1.12
CA GLY A 55 -0.22 4.33 2.33
C GLY A 55 -0.01 2.83 2.46
N ALA A 56 -0.49 2.26 3.57
CA ALA A 56 -0.71 0.82 3.67
C ALA A 56 -1.97 0.53 4.47
N TRP A 57 -2.63 -0.58 4.14
CA TRP A 57 -3.80 -1.08 4.84
C TRP A 57 -3.64 -2.58 5.09
N LEU A 58 -4.22 -3.04 6.19
CA LEU A 58 -4.34 -4.45 6.53
C LEU A 58 -5.82 -4.79 6.62
N ALA A 59 -6.24 -5.80 5.85
CA ALA A 59 -7.58 -6.35 5.91
C ALA A 59 -7.53 -7.83 6.28
N ARG A 60 -8.55 -8.33 6.97
CA ARG A 60 -8.75 -9.75 7.24
C ARG A 60 -10.01 -10.22 6.52
N THR A 61 -10.03 -11.47 6.08
CA THR A 61 -11.27 -12.08 5.57
C THR A 61 -12.24 -12.32 6.72
N VAL A 62 -13.53 -12.10 6.45
CA VAL A 62 -14.59 -12.24 7.46
C VAL A 62 -14.81 -13.71 7.83
N GLU A 63 -14.76 -14.59 6.83
CA GLU A 63 -14.98 -16.04 6.99
C GLU A 63 -13.79 -16.72 7.67
N ASP A 64 -12.58 -16.27 7.36
CA ASP A 64 -11.33 -16.75 7.97
C ASP A 64 -10.48 -15.56 8.42
N PRO A 65 -10.57 -15.16 9.69
CA PRO A 65 -9.79 -14.05 10.22
C PRO A 65 -8.28 -14.29 10.17
N GLU A 66 -7.80 -15.52 10.03
CA GLU A 66 -6.38 -15.81 9.95
C GLU A 66 -5.81 -15.55 8.55
N GLN A 67 -6.66 -15.34 7.55
CA GLN A 67 -6.25 -14.91 6.22
C GLN A 67 -6.31 -13.38 6.14
N ALA A 68 -5.16 -12.78 5.84
CA ALA A 68 -4.99 -11.33 5.79
C ALA A 68 -4.46 -10.86 4.44
N ILE A 69 -4.75 -9.60 4.10
CA ILE A 69 -4.27 -8.91 2.91
C ILE A 69 -3.57 -7.63 3.31
N PHE A 70 -2.31 -7.50 2.89
CA PHE A 70 -1.56 -6.25 2.97
C PHE A 70 -1.72 -5.48 1.66
N ILE A 71 -2.11 -4.21 1.76
CA ILE A 71 -2.39 -3.32 0.63
C ILE A 71 -1.42 -2.15 0.72
N ILE A 72 -0.71 -1.83 -0.36
CA ILE A 72 0.19 -0.66 -0.48
C ILE A 72 -0.17 0.11 -1.74
#